data_AF-A0A9E0DGK7-F1
#
_entry.id   AF-A0A9E0DGK7-F1
#
_cell.length_a   1.000
_cell.length_b   1.000
_cell.length_c   1.000
_cell.angle_alpha   90.00
_cell.angle_beta   90.00
_cell.angle_gamma   90.00
#
_symmetry.space_group_name_H-M   'P 1'
#
loop_
_entity.id
_entity.type
_entity.pdbx_description
1 polymer ?
#
loop_
_entity_poly.entity_id
_entity_poly.type
_entity_poly.pdbx_seq_one_letter_code
_entity_poly.pdbx_strand_id
1 'polypeptide(L)'
;MSSAADNPAPDDLEQIPVVVWEAANPLEAQVVKGRLASEGIPAMIRGEALGNVYGLTVGSLAQTDVLVPGALAETAIEILNSEIEWLEEDASDEDVLAEDQEEN
;
A
#
# COMPACT_ATOMS: atom_id res chain seq x y z
N MET A 1 11.21 47.49 -11.75
CA MET A 1 10.19 46.43 -11.59
C MET A 1 10.81 45.12 -12.06
N SER A 2 11.43 44.35 -11.16
CA SER A 2 11.88 43.01 -11.50
C SER A 2 11.69 42.13 -10.25
N SER A 3 10.88 41.10 -10.48
CA SER A 3 10.42 40.02 -9.63
C SER A 3 11.12 39.84 -8.28
N ALA A 4 10.35 40.02 -7.20
CA ALA A 4 10.57 39.27 -5.97
C ALA A 4 10.47 37.78 -6.34
N ALA A 5 11.63 37.14 -6.47
CA ALA A 5 11.72 35.70 -6.61
C ALA A 5 11.15 35.09 -5.33
N ASP A 6 9.89 34.66 -5.40
CA ASP A 6 9.49 33.27 -5.22
C ASP A 6 10.43 32.47 -4.30
N ASN A 7 10.54 32.90 -3.05
CA ASN A 7 11.05 32.04 -2.00
C ASN A 7 9.83 31.22 -1.59
N PRO A 8 9.75 29.92 -1.92
CA PRO A 8 8.61 29.12 -1.49
C PRO A 8 8.51 29.28 0.02
N ALA A 9 7.31 29.61 0.50
CA ALA A 9 7.08 29.71 1.92
C ALA A 9 7.55 28.40 2.57
N PRO A 10 8.15 28.42 3.77
CA PRO A 10 8.61 27.20 4.44
C PRO A 10 7.51 26.13 4.59
N ASP A 11 6.23 26.53 4.53
CA ASP A 11 5.03 25.68 4.49
C ASP A 11 4.88 24.78 3.23
N ASP A 12 5.54 25.09 2.11
CA ASP A 12 5.34 24.34 0.85
C ASP A 12 6.04 22.98 0.85
N LEU A 13 7.14 22.83 1.62
CA LEU A 13 7.93 21.61 1.65
C LEU A 13 7.26 20.48 2.45
N GLU A 14 6.44 20.84 3.44
CA GLU A 14 5.72 19.90 4.30
C GLU A 14 4.49 19.30 3.59
N GLN A 15 4.02 19.95 2.52
CA GLN A 15 2.89 19.51 1.70
C GLN A 15 3.30 18.63 0.53
N ILE A 16 4.60 18.40 0.32
CA ILE A 16 5.08 17.52 -0.75
C ILE A 16 4.63 16.08 -0.44
N PRO A 17 3.91 15.41 -1.35
CA PRO A 17 3.51 14.03 -1.16
C PRO A 17 4.74 13.10 -1.19
N VAL A 18 4.90 12.29 -0.15
CA VAL A 18 5.98 11.32 0.05
C VAL A 18 5.40 9.90 -0.06
N VAL A 19 6.10 9.02 -0.78
CA VAL A 19 5.74 7.60 -0.88
C VAL A 19 6.08 6.91 0.45
N VAL A 20 5.09 6.27 1.06
CA VAL A 20 5.27 5.52 2.33
C VAL A 20 5.09 4.01 2.16
N TRP A 21 4.50 3.57 1.05
CA TRP A 21 4.31 2.16 0.73
C TRP A 21 4.28 1.93 -0.78
N GLU A 22 4.95 0.87 -1.24
CA GLU A 22 4.91 0.37 -2.62
C GLU A 22 4.04 -0.89 -2.66
N ALA A 23 2.81 -0.78 -3.15
CA ALA A 23 1.90 -1.92 -3.24
C ALA A 23 2.12 -2.71 -4.54
N ALA A 24 2.11 -4.03 -4.46
CA ALA A 24 2.30 -4.91 -5.60
C ALA A 24 1.07 -4.98 -6.52
N ASN A 25 -0.10 -4.57 -6.01
CA ASN A 25 -1.36 -4.54 -6.76
C ASN A 25 -2.30 -3.42 -6.25
N PRO A 26 -3.32 -3.06 -7.04
CA PRO A 26 -4.26 -1.99 -6.67
C PRO A 26 -5.06 -2.29 -5.39
N LEU A 27 -5.37 -3.56 -5.10
CA LEU A 27 -6.17 -3.94 -3.94
C LEU A 27 -5.40 -3.68 -2.65
N GLU A 28 -4.16 -4.13 -2.58
CA GLU A 28 -3.25 -3.90 -1.45
C GLU A 28 -3.11 -2.40 -1.15
N ALA A 29 -2.95 -1.57 -2.19
CA ALA A 29 -2.88 -0.13 -2.02
C ALA A 29 -4.16 0.48 -1.43
N GLN A 30 -5.34 -0.03 -1.82
CA GLN A 30 -6.60 0.40 -1.22
C GLN A 30 -6.70 0.00 0.25
N VAL A 31 -6.20 -1.19 0.61
CA VAL A 31 -6.15 -1.64 2.02
C VAL A 31 -5.26 -0.72 2.84
N VAL A 32 -4.03 -0.46 2.39
CA VAL A 32 -3.07 0.45 3.04
C VAL A 32 -3.64 1.86 3.16
N LYS A 33 -4.21 2.39 2.08
CA LYS A 33 -4.89 3.70 2.07
C LYS A 33 -6.04 3.74 3.07
N GLY A 34 -6.87 2.69 3.12
CA GLY A 34 -8.01 2.59 4.04
C GLY A 34 -7.56 2.58 5.49
N ARG A 35 -6.46 1.89 5.80
CA ARG A 35 -5.86 1.86 7.13
C ARG A 35 -5.37 3.25 7.55
N LEU A 36 -4.58 3.91 6.71
CA LEU A 36 -4.12 5.28 6.96
C LEU A 36 -5.29 6.27 7.11
N ALA A 37 -6.32 6.16 6.27
CA ALA A 37 -7.49 7.01 6.34
C ALA A 37 -8.29 6.83 7.65
N SER A 38 -8.30 5.61 8.20
CA SER A 38 -8.97 5.31 9.48
C SER A 38 -8.27 5.96 10.67
N GLU A 39 -6.94 6.11 10.57
CA GLU A 39 -6.10 6.82 11.54
C GLU A 39 -6.13 8.35 11.34
N GLY A 40 -6.93 8.85 10.39
CA GLY A 40 -7.03 10.28 10.07
C GLY A 40 -5.94 10.81 9.15
N ILE A 41 -5.14 9.92 8.54
CA ILE A 41 -4.06 10.31 7.62
C ILE A 41 -4.57 10.29 6.17
N PRO A 42 -4.54 11.43 5.45
CA PRO A 42 -4.94 11.47 4.06
C PRO A 42 -3.90 10.78 3.17
N ALA A 43 -4.27 9.62 2.62
CA ALA A 43 -3.45 8.84 1.70
C ALA A 43 -3.98 8.91 0.25
N MET A 44 -3.04 8.98 -0.70
CA MET A 44 -3.28 9.04 -2.13
C MET A 44 -2.63 7.83 -2.81
N ILE A 45 -3.27 7.29 -3.84
CA ILE A 45 -2.72 6.17 -4.61
C ILE A 45 -2.29 6.70 -5.97
N ARG A 46 -1.04 6.43 -6.35
CA ARG A 46 -0.48 6.76 -7.66
C ARG A 46 -0.11 5.47 -8.36
N GLY A 47 -0.83 5.13 -9.41
CA GLY A 47 -0.57 3.97 -10.25
C GLY A 47 -1.02 4.23 -11.67
N GLU A 48 -0.41 3.53 -12.63
CA GLU A 48 -0.81 3.63 -14.03
C GLU A 48 -2.17 2.94 -14.24
N ALA A 49 -3.21 3.73 -14.47
CA ALA A 49 -4.57 3.24 -14.75
C ALA A 49 -4.67 2.34 -16.03
N LEU A 50 -3.57 2.18 -16.76
CA LEU A 50 -3.48 1.39 -17.99
C LEU A 50 -3.46 -0.13 -17.75
N GLY A 51 -3.00 -0.60 -16.59
CA GLY A 51 -3.05 -2.03 -16.23
C GLY A 51 -4.48 -2.60 -16.20
N ASN A 52 -5.46 -1.75 -15.81
CA ASN A 52 -6.86 -2.13 -15.73
C ASN A 52 -7.53 -2.25 -17.12
N VAL A 53 -7.00 -1.57 -18.15
CA VAL A 53 -7.50 -1.64 -19.53
C VAL A 53 -6.95 -2.89 -20.25
N TYR A 54 -5.74 -3.32 -19.89
CA TYR A 54 -5.06 -4.47 -20.53
C TYR A 54 -5.10 -5.77 -19.72
N GLY A 55 -5.76 -5.79 -18.55
CA GLY A 55 -5.91 -7.00 -17.73
C GLY A 55 -4.64 -7.42 -16.99
N LEU A 56 -3.66 -6.52 -16.84
CA LEU A 56 -2.49 -6.74 -16.00
C LEU A 56 -2.76 -6.15 -14.61
N THR A 57 -3.22 -7.00 -13.70
CA THR A 57 -3.57 -6.63 -12.31
C THR A 57 -2.48 -6.99 -11.29
N VAL A 58 -1.38 -7.63 -11.74
CA VAL A 58 -0.29 -8.12 -10.89
C VAL A 58 1.09 -7.85 -11.51
N GLY A 59 2.09 -7.58 -10.66
CA GLY A 59 3.50 -7.38 -11.05
C GLY A 59 3.86 -5.90 -11.24
N SER A 60 5.09 -5.62 -11.71
CA SER A 60 5.63 -4.25 -11.79
C SER A 60 4.82 -3.29 -12.69
N LEU A 61 3.98 -3.82 -13.59
CA LEU A 61 3.07 -3.05 -14.45
C LEU A 61 1.74 -2.71 -13.77
N ALA A 62 1.45 -3.35 -12.63
CA ALA A 62 0.29 -3.10 -11.76
C ALA A 62 0.70 -2.51 -10.40
N GLN A 63 2.00 -2.26 -10.21
CA GLN A 63 2.55 -1.64 -9.02
C GLN A 63 1.93 -0.26 -8.85
N THR A 64 1.57 0.06 -7.61
CA THR A 64 1.02 1.37 -7.30
C THR A 64 1.59 1.86 -5.98
N ASP A 65 1.85 3.15 -5.93
CA ASP A 65 2.45 3.79 -4.77
C ASP A 65 1.38 4.42 -3.89
N VAL A 66 1.54 4.30 -2.58
CA VAL A 66 0.74 5.02 -1.60
C VAL A 66 1.54 6.20 -1.08
N LEU A 67 0.98 7.40 -1.27
CA LEU A 67 1.59 8.67 -0.88
C LEU A 67 0.79 9.34 0.22
N VAL A 68 1.48 10.06 1.10
CA VAL A 68 0.89 10.91 2.13
C VAL A 68 1.60 12.27 2.14
N PRO A 69 0.99 13.34 2.69
CA PRO A 69 1.69 14.60 2.89
C PRO A 69 2.96 14.40 3.73
N GLY A 70 4.06 15.06 3.35
CA GLY A 70 5.35 14.95 4.04
C GLY A 70 5.25 15.18 5.54
N ALA A 71 4.40 16.11 5.98
CA ALA A 71 4.13 16.40 7.39
C ALA A 71 3.64 15.18 8.21
N LEU A 72 3.03 14.18 7.55
CA LEU A 72 2.44 13.00 8.18
C LEU A 72 3.16 11.71 7.77
N ALA A 73 4.23 11.80 6.98
CA ALA A 73 4.93 10.64 6.43
C ALA A 73 5.52 9.75 7.53
N GLU A 74 6.17 10.34 8.54
CA GLU A 74 6.74 9.58 9.65
C GLU A 74 5.66 8.83 10.44
N THR A 75 4.55 9.49 10.77
CA THR A 75 3.41 8.87 11.47
C THR A 75 2.78 7.76 10.64
N ALA A 76 2.60 7.97 9.34
CA ALA A 76 2.07 6.97 8.43
C ALA A 76 2.95 5.72 8.39
N ILE A 77 4.28 5.89 8.28
CA ILE A 77 5.24 4.79 8.30
C ILE A 77 5.17 4.04 9.63
N GLU A 78 5.11 4.74 10.76
CA GLU A 78 5.00 4.12 12.08
C GLU A 78 3.75 3.25 12.18
N ILE A 79 2.59 3.78 11.78
CA ILE A 79 1.32 3.03 11.74
C ILE A 79 1.47 1.82 10.82
N LEU A 80 1.98 1.96 9.60
CA LEU A 80 2.15 0.84 8.66
C LEU A 80 3.06 -0.27 9.20
N ASN A 81 4.09 0.08 9.96
CA ASN A 81 4.97 -0.88 10.60
C ASN A 81 4.42 -1.45 11.91
N SER A 82 3.39 -0.84 12.51
CA SER A 82 2.90 -1.22 13.83
C SER A 82 2.06 -2.50 13.88
N GLU A 83 1.58 -3.03 12.75
CA GLU A 83 0.71 -4.21 12.79
C GLU A 83 0.74 -5.06 11.50
N ILE A 84 1.84 -5.80 11.34
CA ILE A 84 1.83 -7.10 10.66
C ILE A 84 1.76 -8.16 11.76
N GLU A 85 0.61 -8.29 12.43
CA GLU A 85 0.32 -9.42 13.35
C GLU A 85 -0.91 -10.23 12.90
N TRP A 86 -1.44 -9.99 11.70
CA TRP A 86 -2.62 -10.70 11.18
C TRP A 86 -2.36 -11.33 9.81
N LEU A 87 -1.86 -12.57 9.82
CA LEU A 87 -2.18 -13.70 8.91
C LEU A 87 -1.03 -14.74 8.92
N GLU A 88 -0.81 -15.39 10.07
CA GLU A 88 -0.27 -16.76 10.12
C GLU A 88 -1.36 -17.68 10.69
N GLU A 89 -2.53 -17.72 10.06
CA GLU A 89 -3.53 -18.78 10.31
C GLU A 89 -4.06 -19.27 8.96
N ASP A 90 -4.11 -20.60 8.81
CA ASP A 90 -4.61 -21.40 7.67
C ASP A 90 -3.73 -21.66 6.45
N ALA A 91 -2.67 -22.45 6.66
CA ALA A 91 -2.23 -23.42 5.65
C ALA A 91 -1.65 -24.70 6.28
N SER A 92 -2.51 -25.52 6.88
CA SER A 92 -2.24 -26.96 7.02
C SER A 92 -3.50 -27.79 6.76
N ASP A 93 -4.09 -27.62 5.58
CA ASP A 93 -4.86 -28.68 4.92
C ASP A 93 -3.85 -29.73 4.41
N GLU A 94 -3.46 -30.68 5.26
CA GLU A 94 -2.92 -31.96 4.79
C GLU A 94 -4.02 -33.02 4.91
N ASP A 95 -4.88 -32.98 3.90
CA ASP A 95 -5.86 -33.99 3.52
C ASP A 95 -5.11 -35.25 3.03
N VAL A 96 -4.83 -36.20 3.94
CA VAL A 96 -4.42 -37.57 3.55
C VAL A 96 -5.64 -38.49 3.55
N LEU A 97 -6.39 -38.42 2.46
CA LEU A 97 -7.27 -39.50 2.02
C LEU A 97 -6.41 -40.71 1.63
N ALA A 98 -6.40 -41.74 2.47
CA ALA A 98 -6.08 -43.10 2.06
C ALA A 98 -7.23 -44.01 2.48
N GLU A 99 -8.20 -44.14 1.57
CA GLU A 99 -9.17 -45.22 1.58
C GLU A 99 -8.48 -46.56 1.24
N ASP A 100 -9.10 -47.62 1.75
CA ASP A 100 -9.04 -49.03 1.33
C ASP A 100 -8.00 -50.00 1.95
N GLN A 101 -8.50 -50.73 2.97
CA GLN A 101 -8.56 -52.19 3.11
C GLN A 101 -7.53 -53.05 2.35
N GLU A 102 -6.82 -53.96 3.05
CA GLU A 102 -7.01 -55.42 2.87
C GLU A 102 -6.29 -56.23 3.98
N GLU A 103 -6.90 -57.37 4.31
CA GLU A 103 -6.52 -58.40 5.27
C GLU A 103 -5.11 -58.98 5.08
N ASN A 104 -4.44 -59.35 6.18
CA ASN A 104 -3.76 -60.64 6.33
C ASN A 104 -3.49 -61.00 7.80
#